data_AF-A0A2G6KKF4-F1
#
_entry.id   AF-A0A2G6KKF4-F1
#
_cell.length_a   1.000
_cell.length_b   1.000
_cell.length_c   1.000
_cell.angle_alpha   90.00
_cell.angle_beta   90.00
_cell.angle_gamma   90.00
#
_symmetry.space_group_name_H-M   'P 1'
#
loop_
_entity.id
_entity.type
_entity.pdbx_description
1 polymer ?
#
loop_
_entity_poly.entity_id
_entity_poly.type
_entity_poly.pdbx_seq_one_letter_code
_entity_poly.pdbx_strand_id
1 'polypeptide(L)'
;HPFDDPDTIAGQASVAVELCRQHPDRLDAVFVPVGGGGLAAGVSLYMKYLRPEVRVIGVEPVDAASMHDALRADERVTLDSVGLFADGVAVRQVGEYTFDICRECLDEIVLVSVDEMAAAIKDIFTDTRTLTEPAGALALAGLKKYVAAHHWLDKRLAAIVSGANINFDRLRHVAERVEVGESHEALIAVTVPEEPGSFRRFCSTIGKRAITEFNYRYADAHTAHVFAGVVLPDGNSDDARRELLEMLADNGYQVLDMTDNETAKLHFRHMVGGHAGLADERLFRFRFPERPGALLGFLEAIRPDWNITLFHYRSHGAAYGRVLVGMQVPETDEAALQDFLDNGGYHGEPETDNAAYELLLR
;
A
#
# COMPACT_ATOMS: atom_id res chain seq x y z
N HIS A 1 6.24 -32.11 -16.82
CA HIS A 1 5.24 -31.29 -16.08
C HIS A 1 5.88 -29.93 -15.77
N PRO A 2 5.16 -28.81 -15.56
CA PRO A 2 5.80 -27.51 -15.21
C PRO A 2 6.67 -27.51 -13.94
N PHE A 3 6.54 -28.53 -13.08
CA PHE A 3 7.32 -28.66 -11.85
C PHE A 3 7.47 -30.12 -11.37
N ASP A 4 6.46 -30.96 -11.60
CA ASP A 4 6.39 -32.33 -11.09
C ASP A 4 7.01 -33.35 -12.06
N ASP A 5 8.31 -33.21 -12.29
CA ASP A 5 9.08 -34.05 -13.19
C ASP A 5 10.55 -34.06 -12.74
N PRO A 6 11.20 -35.23 -12.61
CA PRO A 6 12.56 -35.33 -12.08
C PRO A 6 13.59 -34.48 -12.85
N ASP A 7 13.50 -34.41 -14.18
CA ASP A 7 14.43 -33.63 -14.99
C ASP A 7 14.16 -32.12 -14.80
N THR A 8 12.90 -31.74 -14.63
CA THR A 8 12.52 -30.36 -14.30
C THR A 8 13.09 -29.96 -12.94
N ILE A 9 12.94 -30.81 -11.91
CA ILE A 9 13.47 -30.58 -10.56
C ILE A 9 14.99 -30.48 -10.57
N ALA A 10 15.67 -31.40 -11.28
CA ALA A 10 17.12 -31.35 -11.45
C ALA A 10 17.59 -30.08 -12.17
N GLY A 11 16.83 -29.63 -13.17
CA GLY A 11 17.05 -28.33 -13.83
C GLY A 11 16.97 -27.18 -12.84
N GLN A 12 15.93 -27.12 -12.01
CA GLN A 12 15.79 -26.05 -11.01
C GLN A 12 16.88 -26.08 -9.92
N ALA A 13 17.44 -27.25 -9.62
CA ALA A 13 18.54 -27.40 -8.67
C ALA A 13 19.80 -26.63 -9.11
N SER A 14 19.94 -26.27 -10.39
CA SER A 14 21.07 -25.46 -10.87
C SER A 14 21.19 -24.12 -10.15
N VAL A 15 20.08 -23.55 -9.67
CA VAL A 15 20.08 -22.32 -8.87
C VAL A 15 20.89 -22.50 -7.58
N ALA A 16 20.74 -23.65 -6.90
CA ALA A 16 21.51 -23.95 -5.70
C ALA A 16 22.98 -24.26 -6.01
N VAL A 17 23.27 -24.86 -7.17
CA VAL A 17 24.64 -25.07 -7.66
C VAL A 17 25.35 -23.72 -7.83
N GLU A 18 24.69 -22.77 -8.48
CA GLU A 18 25.21 -21.42 -8.71
C GLU A 18 25.36 -20.65 -7.39
N LEU A 19 24.35 -20.69 -6.51
CA LEU A 19 24.40 -20.06 -5.20
C LEU A 19 25.60 -20.54 -4.38
N CYS A 20 25.83 -21.85 -4.31
CA CYS A 20 26.98 -22.41 -3.59
C CYS A 20 28.33 -21.99 -4.20
N ARG A 21 28.40 -21.79 -5.52
CA ARG A 21 29.62 -21.33 -6.20
C ARG A 21 29.89 -19.84 -5.98
N GLN A 22 28.84 -19.03 -6.02
CA GLN A 22 28.93 -17.57 -5.83
C GLN A 22 29.16 -17.20 -4.36
N HIS A 23 28.65 -18.01 -3.43
CA HIS A 23 28.78 -17.82 -1.99
C HIS A 23 29.38 -19.07 -1.31
N PRO A 24 30.69 -19.33 -1.50
CA PRO A 24 31.36 -20.50 -0.90
C PRO A 24 31.52 -20.38 0.63
N ASP A 25 31.40 -19.16 1.17
CA ASP A 25 31.52 -18.90 2.60
C ASP A 25 30.29 -19.36 3.40
N ARG A 26 30.25 -19.01 4.70
CA ARG A 26 29.10 -19.20 5.57
C ARG A 26 27.82 -18.67 4.93
N LEU A 27 26.79 -19.49 4.93
CA LEU A 27 25.41 -19.19 4.61
C LEU A 27 24.58 -19.86 5.70
N ASP A 28 23.64 -19.15 6.31
CA ASP A 28 22.84 -19.65 7.43
C ASP A 28 21.47 -20.17 6.94
N ALA A 29 20.85 -19.49 5.97
CA ALA A 29 19.61 -19.95 5.37
C ALA A 29 19.40 -19.46 3.92
N VAL A 30 18.59 -20.21 3.18
CA VAL A 30 18.10 -19.90 1.83
C VAL A 30 16.57 -19.92 1.84
N PHE A 31 15.96 -18.84 1.37
CA PHE A 31 14.52 -18.70 1.22
C PHE A 31 14.15 -18.94 -0.24
N VAL A 32 13.18 -19.83 -0.46
CA VAL A 32 12.80 -20.30 -1.79
C VAL A 32 11.29 -20.14 -1.97
N PRO A 33 10.81 -19.50 -3.04
CA PRO A 33 9.38 -19.39 -3.28
C PRO A 33 8.81 -20.76 -3.67
N VAL A 34 7.62 -21.07 -3.19
CA VAL A 34 6.95 -22.35 -3.42
C VAL A 34 5.62 -22.11 -4.11
N GLY A 35 5.48 -22.67 -5.31
CA GLY A 35 4.18 -22.91 -5.96
C GLY A 35 3.93 -24.41 -5.98
N GLY A 36 4.10 -25.05 -7.14
CA GLY A 36 4.04 -26.52 -7.23
C GLY A 36 5.24 -27.27 -6.61
N GLY A 37 6.23 -26.55 -6.10
CA GLY A 37 7.38 -27.10 -5.36
C GLY A 37 8.62 -27.47 -6.18
N GLY A 38 8.63 -27.31 -7.51
CA GLY A 38 9.77 -27.74 -8.36
C GLY A 38 11.10 -27.08 -7.99
N LEU A 39 11.10 -25.76 -7.84
CA LEU A 39 12.29 -25.00 -7.41
C LEU A 39 12.71 -25.35 -5.98
N ALA A 40 11.75 -25.38 -5.06
CA ALA A 40 12.00 -25.70 -3.66
C ALA A 40 12.55 -27.13 -3.48
N ALA A 41 12.01 -28.11 -4.19
CA ALA A 41 12.51 -29.48 -4.21
C ALA A 41 13.96 -29.53 -4.74
N GLY A 42 14.23 -28.92 -5.90
CA GLY A 42 15.57 -28.94 -6.50
C GLY A 42 16.61 -28.25 -5.62
N VAL A 43 16.29 -27.06 -5.11
CA VAL A 43 17.18 -26.29 -4.23
C VAL A 43 17.39 -27.02 -2.91
N SER A 44 16.33 -27.47 -2.24
CA SER A 44 16.46 -28.14 -0.94
C SER A 44 17.26 -29.43 -1.04
N LEU A 45 16.98 -30.28 -2.03
CA LEU A 45 17.70 -31.52 -2.25
C LEU A 45 19.21 -31.29 -2.43
N TYR A 46 19.58 -30.34 -3.30
CA TYR A 46 21.00 -30.03 -3.54
C TYR A 46 21.68 -29.43 -2.31
N MET A 47 21.01 -28.50 -1.62
CA MET A 47 21.53 -27.88 -0.40
C MET A 47 21.72 -28.92 0.70
N LYS A 48 20.76 -29.82 0.92
CA LYS A 48 20.89 -30.88 1.94
C LYS A 48 21.98 -31.90 1.61
N TYR A 49 22.26 -32.13 0.33
CA TYR A 49 23.36 -32.98 -0.08
C TYR A 49 24.73 -32.33 0.16
N LEU A 50 24.91 -31.06 -0.23
CA LEU A 50 26.23 -30.40 -0.22
C LEU A 50 26.53 -29.63 1.07
N ARG A 51 25.51 -28.99 1.65
CA ARG A 51 25.59 -28.07 2.79
C ARG A 51 24.40 -28.30 3.76
N PRO A 52 24.29 -29.49 4.39
CA PRO A 52 23.16 -29.84 5.25
C PRO A 52 22.97 -28.89 6.44
N GLU A 53 23.99 -28.13 6.82
CA GLU A 53 23.93 -27.11 7.87
C GLU A 53 23.11 -25.87 7.49
N VAL A 54 22.92 -25.61 6.19
CA VAL A 54 22.14 -24.47 5.71
C VAL A 54 20.66 -24.80 5.79
N ARG A 55 19.89 -23.89 6.40
CA ARG A 55 18.43 -24.04 6.43
C ARG A 55 17.82 -23.65 5.08
N VAL A 56 16.92 -24.46 4.56
CA VAL A 56 16.15 -24.18 3.35
C VAL A 56 14.70 -23.98 3.76
N ILE A 57 14.26 -22.74 3.64
CA ILE A 57 12.94 -22.29 4.10
C ILE A 57 12.09 -22.01 2.86
N GLY A 58 11.01 -22.78 2.71
CA GLY A 58 10.00 -22.52 1.71
C GLY A 58 9.18 -21.29 2.07
N VAL A 59 8.72 -20.55 1.07
CA VAL A 59 7.83 -19.41 1.29
C VAL A 59 6.63 -19.52 0.38
N GLU A 60 5.43 -19.44 0.96
CA GLU A 60 4.14 -19.47 0.25
C GLU A 60 3.28 -18.26 0.62
N PRO A 61 2.39 -17.81 -0.28
CA PRO A 61 1.32 -16.89 0.10
C PRO A 61 0.34 -17.57 1.06
N VAL A 62 -0.23 -16.79 1.99
CA VAL A 62 -1.29 -17.27 2.90
C VAL A 62 -2.48 -17.84 2.12
N ASP A 63 -2.82 -17.25 0.98
CA ASP A 63 -3.95 -17.62 0.12
C ASP A 63 -3.58 -18.68 -0.94
N ALA A 64 -2.38 -19.25 -0.90
CA ALA A 64 -1.94 -20.33 -1.79
C ALA A 64 -0.95 -21.30 -1.09
N ALA A 65 -1.20 -21.60 0.18
CA ALA A 65 -0.32 -22.36 1.09
C ALA A 65 -0.34 -23.89 0.86
N SER A 66 -0.22 -24.33 -0.40
CA SER A 66 -0.46 -25.72 -0.79
C SER A 66 0.56 -26.71 -0.24
N MET A 67 1.85 -26.36 -0.20
CA MET A 67 2.91 -27.20 0.33
C MET A 67 2.90 -27.19 1.86
N HIS A 68 2.68 -26.05 2.48
CA HIS A 68 2.53 -25.92 3.93
C HIS A 68 1.42 -26.84 4.44
N ASP A 69 0.24 -26.80 3.82
CA ASP A 69 -0.89 -27.62 4.24
C ASP A 69 -0.63 -29.10 3.96
N ALA A 70 0.02 -29.43 2.83
CA ALA A 70 0.41 -30.80 2.51
C ALA A 70 1.42 -31.38 3.51
N LEU A 71 2.47 -30.63 3.86
CA LEU A 71 3.48 -31.05 4.84
C LEU A 71 2.88 -31.23 6.24
N ARG A 72 1.92 -30.39 6.62
CA ARG A 72 1.22 -30.52 7.91
C ARG A 72 0.29 -31.72 7.95
N ALA A 73 -0.33 -32.08 6.84
CA ALA A 73 -1.18 -33.26 6.73
C ALA A 73 -0.38 -34.56 6.51
N ASP A 74 0.91 -34.46 6.17
CA ASP A 74 1.76 -35.56 5.68
C ASP A 74 1.16 -36.27 4.45
N GLU A 75 0.39 -35.52 3.65
CA GLU A 75 -0.19 -35.98 2.39
C GLU A 75 -0.50 -34.79 1.46
N ARG A 76 -0.58 -35.04 0.16
CA ARG A 76 -0.91 -33.98 -0.81
C ARG A 76 -2.37 -33.54 -0.66
N VAL A 77 -2.58 -32.32 -0.21
CA VAL A 77 -3.91 -31.70 -0.12
C VAL A 77 -4.25 -30.88 -1.38
N THR A 78 -5.54 -30.75 -1.67
CA THR A 78 -6.04 -29.83 -2.70
C THR A 78 -6.77 -28.67 -2.05
N LEU A 79 -6.28 -27.45 -2.26
CA LEU A 79 -6.94 -26.23 -1.80
C LEU A 79 -8.24 -25.98 -2.56
N ASP A 80 -9.26 -25.48 -1.87
CA ASP A 80 -10.56 -25.12 -2.49
C ASP A 80 -10.42 -23.96 -3.49
N SER A 81 -9.60 -22.96 -3.12
CA SER A 81 -9.29 -21.79 -3.93
C SER A 81 -7.85 -21.35 -3.71
N VAL A 82 -7.31 -20.58 -4.66
CA VAL A 82 -6.00 -19.94 -4.55
C VAL A 82 -6.09 -18.46 -4.86
N GLY A 83 -5.27 -17.66 -4.18
CA GLY A 83 -5.07 -16.25 -4.47
C GLY A 83 -4.57 -15.99 -5.89
N LEU A 84 -4.85 -14.80 -6.41
CA LEU A 84 -4.46 -14.39 -7.77
C LEU A 84 -3.39 -13.29 -7.78
N PHE A 85 -2.94 -12.84 -6.61
CA PHE A 85 -1.92 -11.80 -6.51
C PHE A 85 -0.57 -12.33 -7.02
N ALA A 86 -0.13 -13.48 -6.51
CA ALA A 86 1.07 -14.20 -6.94
C ALA A 86 0.70 -15.42 -7.80
N ASP A 87 0.30 -15.18 -9.03
CA ASP A 87 -0.16 -16.19 -9.99
C ASP A 87 0.88 -17.28 -10.29
N GLY A 88 2.17 -16.94 -10.34
CA GLY A 88 3.26 -17.91 -10.53
C GLY A 88 3.36 -18.98 -9.44
N VAL A 89 2.78 -18.74 -8.26
CA VAL A 89 2.73 -19.68 -7.13
C VAL A 89 1.30 -20.09 -6.74
N ALA A 90 0.30 -19.69 -7.52
CA ALA A 90 -1.11 -20.01 -7.27
C ALA A 90 -1.44 -21.47 -7.67
N VAL A 91 -0.87 -22.42 -6.93
CA VAL A 91 -1.02 -23.86 -7.18
C VAL A 91 -1.94 -24.47 -6.13
N ARG A 92 -2.99 -25.17 -6.59
CA ARG A 92 -4.00 -25.77 -5.69
C ARG A 92 -3.52 -27.04 -5.00
N GLN A 93 -2.67 -27.81 -5.67
CA GLN A 93 -2.13 -29.07 -5.16
C GLN A 93 -0.69 -29.21 -5.67
N VAL A 94 0.22 -29.51 -4.75
CA VAL A 94 1.64 -29.70 -5.04
C VAL A 94 1.89 -30.96 -5.87
N GLY A 95 3.07 -31.02 -6.52
CA GLY A 95 3.50 -32.20 -7.26
C GLY A 95 3.74 -33.43 -6.36
N GLU A 96 3.74 -34.61 -6.95
CA GLU A 96 4.10 -35.86 -6.27
C GLU A 96 5.57 -35.88 -5.85
N TYR A 97 6.47 -35.75 -6.82
CA TYR A 97 7.90 -35.80 -6.58
C TYR A 97 8.36 -34.61 -5.75
N THR A 98 7.77 -33.45 -5.99
CA THR A 98 8.12 -32.23 -5.26
C THR A 98 7.67 -32.31 -3.81
N PHE A 99 6.50 -32.87 -3.52
CA PHE A 99 6.05 -33.11 -2.14
C PHE A 99 6.99 -34.05 -1.40
N ASP A 100 7.32 -35.21 -1.98
CA ASP A 100 8.18 -36.19 -1.33
C ASP A 100 9.56 -35.61 -0.98
N ILE A 101 10.17 -34.89 -1.92
CA ILE A 101 11.47 -34.24 -1.69
C ILE A 101 11.34 -33.13 -0.65
N CYS A 102 10.35 -32.26 -0.77
CA CYS A 102 10.17 -31.14 0.16
C CYS A 102 9.89 -31.63 1.58
N ARG A 103 9.15 -32.73 1.76
CA ARG A 103 8.90 -33.35 3.05
C ARG A 103 10.18 -33.81 3.74
N GLU A 104 11.17 -34.29 2.99
CA GLU A 104 12.45 -34.74 3.54
C GLU A 104 13.48 -33.62 3.67
N CYS A 105 13.45 -32.62 2.77
CA CYS A 105 14.56 -31.69 2.57
C CYS A 105 14.29 -30.24 3.02
N LEU A 106 13.04 -29.78 3.08
CA LEU A 106 12.73 -28.44 3.60
C LEU A 106 12.78 -28.45 5.13
N ASP A 107 13.36 -27.40 5.72
CA ASP A 107 13.39 -27.26 7.18
C ASP A 107 12.10 -26.65 7.72
N GLU A 108 11.46 -25.76 6.96
CA GLU A 108 10.29 -25.00 7.39
C GLU A 108 9.59 -24.34 6.17
N ILE A 109 8.33 -23.95 6.34
CA ILE A 109 7.61 -23.06 5.41
C ILE A 109 7.10 -21.84 6.16
N VAL A 110 7.32 -20.67 5.56
CA VAL A 110 6.80 -19.38 6.03
C VAL A 110 5.67 -18.92 5.12
N LEU A 111 4.56 -18.51 5.72
CA LEU A 111 3.44 -17.92 4.99
C LEU A 111 3.51 -16.39 5.02
N VAL A 112 3.28 -15.75 3.88
CA VAL A 112 3.27 -14.28 3.77
C VAL A 112 1.99 -13.75 3.14
N SER A 113 1.61 -12.56 3.56
CA SER A 113 0.46 -11.81 3.05
C SER A 113 0.79 -11.09 1.75
N VAL A 114 -0.28 -10.62 1.08
CA VAL A 114 -0.18 -9.74 -0.10
C VAL A 114 0.60 -8.47 0.21
N ASP A 115 0.38 -7.88 1.37
CA ASP A 115 1.03 -6.61 1.75
C ASP A 115 2.53 -6.82 2.03
N GLU A 116 2.90 -7.93 2.69
CA GLU A 116 4.30 -8.32 2.90
C GLU A 116 5.02 -8.56 1.55
N MET A 117 4.35 -9.21 0.58
CA MET A 117 4.89 -9.38 -0.77
C MET A 117 5.04 -8.04 -1.51
N ALA A 118 4.04 -7.16 -1.42
CA ALA A 118 4.09 -5.85 -2.06
C ALA A 118 5.25 -4.99 -1.51
N ALA A 119 5.46 -5.01 -0.20
CA ALA A 119 6.59 -4.36 0.45
C ALA A 119 7.93 -4.92 -0.05
N ALA A 120 8.05 -6.25 -0.21
CA ALA A 120 9.26 -6.86 -0.76
C ALA A 120 9.54 -6.45 -2.22
N ILE A 121 8.51 -6.28 -3.07
CA ILE A 121 8.69 -5.73 -4.43
C ILE A 121 9.30 -4.32 -4.35
N LYS A 122 8.78 -3.46 -3.46
CA LYS A 122 9.30 -2.10 -3.25
C LYS A 122 10.75 -2.12 -2.77
N ASP A 123 11.11 -3.00 -1.84
CA ASP A 123 12.49 -3.10 -1.34
C ASP A 123 13.46 -3.49 -2.46
N ILE A 124 13.12 -4.54 -3.24
CA ILE A 124 13.96 -4.98 -4.38
C ILE A 124 14.15 -3.84 -5.37
N PHE A 125 13.07 -3.11 -5.69
CA PHE A 125 13.15 -1.97 -6.59
C PHE A 125 14.00 -0.83 -6.03
N THR A 126 13.84 -0.51 -4.74
CA THR A 126 14.57 0.59 -4.08
C THR A 126 16.07 0.32 -4.06
N ASP A 127 16.44 -0.91 -3.70
CA ASP A 127 17.85 -1.30 -3.49
C ASP A 127 18.56 -1.63 -4.80
N THR A 128 17.90 -2.34 -5.71
CA THR A 128 18.55 -2.92 -6.91
C THR A 128 18.06 -2.32 -8.22
N ARG A 129 16.98 -1.53 -8.20
CA ARG A 129 16.27 -1.03 -9.39
C ARG A 129 15.71 -2.13 -10.29
N THR A 130 15.58 -3.34 -9.76
CA THR A 130 14.93 -4.48 -10.42
C THR A 130 13.45 -4.50 -10.08
N LEU A 131 12.60 -4.64 -11.10
CA LEU A 131 11.19 -4.93 -10.89
C LEU A 131 10.97 -6.44 -10.85
N THR A 132 10.11 -6.88 -9.95
CA THR A 132 9.74 -8.28 -9.78
C THR A 132 8.24 -8.44 -9.87
N GLU A 133 7.80 -9.61 -10.30
CA GLU A 133 6.40 -10.01 -10.12
C GLU A 133 6.17 -10.43 -8.66
N PRO A 134 4.91 -10.52 -8.19
CA PRO A 134 4.65 -10.89 -6.80
C PRO A 134 5.28 -12.22 -6.35
N ALA A 135 5.25 -13.25 -7.19
CA ALA A 135 5.94 -14.52 -6.91
C ALA A 135 7.47 -14.34 -6.83
N GLY A 136 8.04 -13.43 -7.63
CA GLY A 136 9.46 -13.10 -7.64
C GLY A 136 9.96 -12.45 -6.35
N ALA A 137 9.12 -11.70 -5.65
CA ALA A 137 9.47 -11.06 -4.37
C ALA A 137 9.16 -11.94 -3.14
N LEU A 138 8.47 -13.06 -3.34
CA LEU A 138 7.93 -13.91 -2.27
C LEU A 138 9.00 -14.37 -1.28
N ALA A 139 10.14 -14.85 -1.77
CA ALA A 139 11.22 -15.33 -0.90
C ALA A 139 11.80 -14.21 -0.02
N LEU A 140 11.90 -12.97 -0.52
CA LEU A 140 12.38 -11.84 0.27
C LEU A 140 11.35 -11.45 1.35
N ALA A 141 10.06 -11.46 1.01
CA ALA A 141 8.99 -11.23 1.99
C ALA A 141 9.08 -12.25 3.14
N GLY A 142 9.25 -13.54 2.80
CA GLY A 142 9.44 -14.61 3.79
C GLY A 142 10.68 -14.42 4.63
N LEU A 143 11.81 -14.05 4.00
CA LEU A 143 13.07 -13.75 4.70
C LEU A 143 12.87 -12.64 5.74
N LYS A 144 12.30 -11.49 5.35
CA LYS A 144 12.07 -10.35 6.25
C LYS A 144 11.22 -10.76 7.44
N LYS A 145 10.09 -11.44 7.18
CA LYS A 145 9.19 -11.94 8.23
C LYS A 145 9.89 -12.89 9.17
N TYR A 146 10.67 -13.83 8.62
CA TYR A 146 11.38 -14.83 9.40
C TYR A 146 12.43 -14.21 10.33
N VAL A 147 13.23 -13.28 9.82
CA VAL A 147 14.26 -12.57 10.58
C VAL A 147 13.63 -11.78 11.72
N ALA A 148 12.52 -11.08 11.47
CA ALA A 148 11.80 -10.33 12.49
C ALA A 148 11.26 -11.25 13.60
N ALA A 149 10.61 -12.36 13.21
CA ALA A 149 10.02 -13.31 14.16
C ALA A 149 11.06 -14.04 15.03
N HIS A 150 12.26 -14.29 14.49
CA HIS A 150 13.32 -15.03 15.20
C HIS A 150 14.39 -14.13 15.82
N HIS A 151 14.29 -12.81 15.67
CA HIS A 151 15.30 -11.84 16.09
C HIS A 151 16.71 -12.20 15.61
N TRP A 152 16.84 -12.64 14.36
CA TRP A 152 18.12 -13.04 13.79
C TRP A 152 19.02 -11.84 13.55
N LEU A 153 20.21 -11.88 14.16
CA LEU A 153 21.28 -10.91 13.99
C LEU A 153 22.54 -11.61 13.47
N ASP A 154 23.36 -10.89 12.69
CA ASP A 154 24.64 -11.36 12.14
C ASP A 154 24.55 -12.72 11.40
N LYS A 155 23.49 -12.88 10.61
CA LYS A 155 23.26 -14.04 9.72
C LYS A 155 23.52 -13.69 8.27
N ARG A 156 24.01 -14.66 7.50
CA ARG A 156 24.14 -14.59 6.04
C ARG A 156 22.98 -15.36 5.42
N LEU A 157 22.09 -14.64 4.75
CA LEU A 157 20.83 -15.19 4.24
C LEU A 157 20.76 -14.93 2.73
N ALA A 158 20.10 -15.83 2.00
CA ALA A 158 19.80 -15.65 0.58
C ALA A 158 18.30 -15.79 0.35
N ALA A 159 17.74 -14.96 -0.52
CA ALA A 159 16.38 -15.09 -1.03
C ALA A 159 16.42 -15.19 -2.55
N ILE A 160 15.69 -16.15 -3.12
CA ILE A 160 15.64 -16.34 -4.58
C ILE A 160 14.59 -15.41 -5.18
N VAL A 161 15.04 -14.51 -6.06
CA VAL A 161 14.15 -13.70 -6.90
C VAL A 161 13.78 -14.52 -8.14
N SER A 162 12.57 -15.09 -8.17
CA SER A 162 12.20 -16.12 -9.14
C SER A 162 11.62 -15.62 -10.46
N GLY A 163 11.17 -14.37 -10.54
CA GLY A 163 10.45 -13.88 -11.71
C GLY A 163 10.22 -12.36 -11.73
N ALA A 164 9.94 -11.85 -12.93
CA ALA A 164 9.76 -10.41 -13.20
C ALA A 164 8.71 -10.13 -14.27
N ASN A 165 7.81 -11.08 -14.56
CA ASN A 165 6.76 -10.92 -15.57
C ASN A 165 5.57 -10.14 -15.01
N ILE A 166 5.77 -8.85 -14.77
CA ILE A 166 4.75 -7.95 -14.22
C ILE A 166 4.21 -7.02 -15.32
N ASN A 167 2.88 -6.88 -15.38
CA ASN A 167 2.25 -5.82 -16.16
C ASN A 167 2.42 -4.48 -15.43
N PHE A 168 2.78 -3.43 -16.15
CA PHE A 168 2.89 -2.06 -15.62
C PHE A 168 1.62 -1.62 -14.85
N ASP A 169 0.43 -2.00 -15.30
CA ASP A 169 -0.82 -1.66 -14.57
C ASP A 169 -0.89 -2.32 -13.18
N ARG A 170 -0.28 -3.51 -13.00
CA ARG A 170 -0.19 -4.15 -11.68
C ARG A 170 0.72 -3.40 -10.73
N LEU A 171 1.69 -2.61 -11.22
CA LEU A 171 2.54 -1.79 -10.36
C LEU A 171 1.73 -0.77 -9.57
N ARG A 172 0.65 -0.24 -10.15
CA ARG A 172 -0.26 0.65 -9.44
C ARG A 172 -0.88 -0.06 -8.25
N HIS A 173 -1.37 -1.29 -8.44
CA HIS A 173 -1.95 -2.07 -7.35
C HIS A 173 -0.91 -2.40 -6.27
N VAL A 174 0.32 -2.73 -6.65
CA VAL A 174 1.44 -2.95 -5.71
C VAL A 174 1.74 -1.67 -4.93
N ALA A 175 1.84 -0.51 -5.59
CA ALA A 175 2.10 0.76 -4.95
C ALA A 175 0.99 1.14 -3.95
N GLU A 176 -0.27 1.03 -4.36
CA GLU A 176 -1.44 1.27 -3.49
C GLU A 176 -1.43 0.32 -2.27
N ARG A 177 -1.06 -0.95 -2.47
CA ARG A 177 -0.95 -1.96 -1.39
C ARG A 177 0.16 -1.65 -0.40
N VAL A 178 1.32 -1.21 -0.88
CA VAL A 178 2.44 -0.79 -0.03
C VAL A 178 2.04 0.41 0.82
N GLU A 179 1.45 1.44 0.21
CA GLU A 179 0.97 2.64 0.92
C GLU A 179 -0.02 2.27 2.04
N VAL A 180 -0.93 1.34 1.76
CA VAL A 180 -1.93 0.86 2.72
C VAL A 180 -1.35 -0.06 3.81
N GLY A 181 -0.42 -0.95 3.45
CA GLY A 181 0.07 -2.03 4.30
C GLY A 181 1.20 -1.64 5.24
N GLU A 182 2.05 -0.68 4.85
CA GLU A 182 3.17 -0.26 5.70
C GLU A 182 2.77 0.70 6.84
N SER A 183 1.47 0.98 7.04
CA SER A 183 0.97 1.87 8.10
C SER A 183 1.67 3.25 8.13
N HIS A 184 2.10 3.76 6.98
CA HIS A 184 2.72 5.09 6.86
C HIS A 184 1.70 6.23 6.82
N GLU A 185 0.41 5.92 6.87
CA GLU A 185 -0.68 6.90 6.81
C GLU A 185 -1.73 6.57 7.88
N ALA A 186 -2.15 7.58 8.63
CA ALA A 186 -3.36 7.52 9.44
C ALA A 186 -4.56 7.98 8.61
N LEU A 187 -5.58 7.14 8.50
CA LEU A 187 -6.86 7.49 7.89
C LEU A 187 -7.86 7.85 8.97
N ILE A 188 -8.34 9.09 8.97
CA ILE A 188 -9.22 9.60 10.02
C ILE A 188 -10.43 10.31 9.43
N ALA A 189 -11.56 10.24 10.13
CA ALA A 189 -12.71 11.11 9.92
C ALA A 189 -12.78 12.07 11.10
N VAL A 190 -12.63 13.37 10.82
CA VAL A 190 -12.62 14.42 11.84
C VAL A 190 -13.89 15.23 11.73
N THR A 191 -14.57 15.41 12.85
CA THR A 191 -15.72 16.31 12.93
C THR A 191 -15.23 17.71 13.30
N VAL A 192 -15.53 18.67 12.44
CA VAL A 192 -15.21 20.09 12.65
C VAL A 192 -16.50 20.92 12.60
N PRO A 193 -16.55 22.09 13.25
CA PRO A 193 -17.70 22.99 13.10
C PRO A 193 -17.86 23.44 11.65
N GLU A 194 -19.09 23.47 11.15
CA GLU A 194 -19.41 23.94 9.79
C GLU A 194 -19.44 25.48 9.77
N GLU A 195 -18.27 26.09 9.89
CA GLU A 195 -18.10 27.55 9.88
C GLU A 195 -16.80 27.94 9.17
N PRO A 196 -16.72 29.19 8.66
CA PRO A 196 -15.54 29.62 7.93
C PRO A 196 -14.25 29.57 8.77
N GLY A 197 -13.20 29.03 8.17
CA GLY A 197 -11.88 28.86 8.80
C GLY A 197 -11.69 27.54 9.55
N SER A 198 -12.70 26.69 9.71
CA SER A 198 -12.56 25.38 10.38
C SER A 198 -11.50 24.49 9.76
N PHE A 199 -11.48 24.34 8.42
CA PHE A 199 -10.49 23.51 7.73
C PHE A 199 -9.07 24.04 7.90
N ARG A 200 -8.89 25.37 7.88
CA ARG A 200 -7.60 26.01 8.14
C ARG A 200 -7.10 25.72 9.55
N ARG A 201 -7.97 25.83 10.56
CA ARG A 201 -7.62 25.51 11.96
C ARG A 201 -7.20 24.05 12.09
N PHE A 202 -7.99 23.14 11.51
CA PHE A 202 -7.68 21.71 11.52
C PHE A 202 -6.33 21.40 10.85
N CYS A 203 -6.08 21.91 9.64
CA CYS A 203 -4.80 21.74 8.96
C CYS A 203 -3.63 22.36 9.73
N SER A 204 -3.85 23.48 10.42
CA SER A 204 -2.84 24.09 11.30
C SER A 204 -2.54 23.23 12.53
N THR A 205 -3.56 22.59 13.11
CA THR A 205 -3.42 21.65 14.23
C THR A 205 -2.61 20.41 13.83
N ILE A 206 -2.82 19.86 12.63
CA ILE A 206 -2.00 18.74 12.08
C ILE A 206 -0.51 19.12 12.02
N GLY A 207 -0.22 20.40 11.80
CA GLY A 207 1.12 20.97 11.85
C GLY A 207 1.94 20.66 10.60
N LYS A 208 3.16 20.15 10.79
CA LYS A 208 4.10 19.87 9.69
C LYS A 208 3.90 18.51 9.03
N ARG A 209 2.98 17.69 9.54
CA ARG A 209 2.71 16.37 8.96
C ARG A 209 2.10 16.55 7.57
N ALA A 210 2.53 15.75 6.62
CA ALA A 210 2.00 15.81 5.27
C ALA A 210 0.57 15.25 5.25
N ILE A 211 -0.34 15.96 4.61
CA ILE A 211 -1.70 15.50 4.35
C ILE A 211 -1.70 14.88 2.96
N THR A 212 -2.02 13.60 2.88
CA THR A 212 -2.08 12.81 1.64
C THR A 212 -3.47 12.87 1.02
N GLU A 213 -4.51 12.96 1.84
CA GLU A 213 -5.89 13.11 1.40
C GLU A 213 -6.65 14.10 2.28
N PHE A 214 -7.52 14.90 1.66
CA PHE A 214 -8.44 15.78 2.37
C PHE A 214 -9.73 15.88 1.56
N ASN A 215 -10.75 15.16 1.99
CA ASN A 215 -12.02 15.04 1.28
C ASN A 215 -13.18 15.46 2.19
N TYR A 216 -14.04 16.32 1.68
CA TYR A 216 -15.18 16.90 2.37
C TYR A 216 -16.31 17.21 1.38
N ARG A 217 -17.54 17.01 1.83
CA ARG A 217 -18.76 17.45 1.13
C ARG A 217 -19.74 17.99 2.15
N TYR A 218 -20.33 19.15 1.84
CA TYR A 218 -21.38 19.74 2.64
C TYR A 218 -22.56 18.78 2.83
N ALA A 219 -23.02 18.62 4.06
CA ALA A 219 -24.12 17.72 4.40
C ALA A 219 -25.02 18.25 5.53
N ASP A 220 -24.44 18.95 6.51
CA ASP A 220 -25.14 19.52 7.67
C ASP A 220 -24.66 20.96 7.92
N ALA A 221 -25.53 21.81 8.47
CA ALA A 221 -25.23 23.23 8.67
C ALA A 221 -24.46 23.55 9.95
N HIS A 222 -24.20 22.56 10.81
CA HIS A 222 -23.54 22.74 12.10
C HIS A 222 -22.23 21.97 12.20
N THR A 223 -22.16 20.79 11.58
CA THR A 223 -20.99 19.92 11.63
C THR A 223 -20.56 19.45 10.25
N ALA A 224 -19.26 19.57 9.98
CA ALA A 224 -18.59 18.98 8.83
C ALA A 224 -17.86 17.71 9.25
N HIS A 225 -17.94 16.67 8.43
CA HIS A 225 -17.09 15.49 8.56
C HIS A 225 -16.04 15.50 7.45
N VAL A 226 -14.77 15.63 7.85
CA VAL A 226 -13.62 15.66 6.94
C VAL A 226 -12.94 14.31 6.98
N PHE A 227 -12.82 13.67 5.82
CA PHE A 227 -11.96 12.51 5.65
C PHE A 227 -10.54 13.00 5.36
N ALA A 228 -9.58 12.61 6.20
CA ALA A 228 -8.19 13.01 6.05
C ALA A 228 -7.23 11.83 6.11
N GLY A 229 -6.25 11.84 5.23
CA GLY A 229 -5.08 10.98 5.26
C GLY A 229 -3.86 11.79 5.73
N VAL A 230 -3.16 11.31 6.76
CA VAL A 230 -2.01 12.01 7.34
C VAL A 230 -0.81 11.07 7.39
N VAL A 231 0.31 11.49 6.79
CA VAL A 231 1.55 10.72 6.80
C VAL A 231 2.10 10.61 8.23
N LEU A 232 2.43 9.39 8.62
CA LEU A 232 3.08 9.05 9.88
C LEU A 232 4.60 8.95 9.64
N PRO A 233 5.44 9.37 10.62
CA PRO A 233 6.89 9.22 10.53
C PRO A 233 7.32 7.75 10.40
N ASP A 234 8.43 7.52 9.70
CA ASP A 234 9.05 6.20 9.58
C ASP A 234 9.54 5.70 10.94
N GLY A 235 9.20 4.44 11.27
CA GLY A 235 9.59 3.79 12.51
C GLY A 235 8.65 4.13 13.67
N ASN A 236 7.87 3.13 14.09
CA ASN A 236 6.89 3.21 15.18
C ASN A 236 5.61 4.01 14.84
N SER A 237 5.03 3.71 13.68
CA SER A 237 3.79 4.32 13.19
C SER A 237 2.63 4.26 14.18
N ASP A 238 2.54 3.20 15.00
CA ASP A 238 1.48 3.07 16.00
C ASP A 238 1.56 4.11 17.12
N ASP A 239 2.77 4.40 17.61
CA ASP A 239 2.95 5.44 18.62
C ASP A 239 2.71 6.83 18.00
N ALA A 240 3.22 7.08 16.79
CA ALA A 240 2.96 8.34 16.09
C ALA A 240 1.49 8.57 15.75
N ARG A 241 0.75 7.49 15.43
CA ARG A 241 -0.71 7.50 15.24
C ARG A 241 -1.41 7.85 16.54
N ARG A 242 -1.04 7.22 17.66
CA ARG A 242 -1.59 7.55 18.98
C ARG A 242 -1.35 9.01 19.35
N GLU A 243 -0.12 9.52 19.17
CA GLU A 243 0.22 10.93 19.40
C GLU A 243 -0.63 11.89 18.53
N LEU A 244 -0.88 11.55 17.26
CA LEU A 244 -1.72 12.34 16.38
C LEU A 244 -3.17 12.41 16.89
N LEU A 245 -3.74 11.27 17.28
CA LEU A 245 -5.12 11.18 17.75
C LEU A 245 -5.31 11.90 19.09
N GLU A 246 -4.38 11.73 20.03
CA GLU A 246 -4.37 12.43 21.32
C GLU A 246 -4.28 13.94 21.11
N MET A 247 -3.36 14.39 20.27
CA MET A 247 -3.20 15.81 19.94
C MET A 247 -4.48 16.42 19.35
N LEU A 248 -5.17 15.70 18.46
CA LEU A 248 -6.45 16.16 17.91
C LEU A 248 -7.55 16.21 18.98
N ALA A 249 -7.63 15.19 19.84
CA ALA A 249 -8.60 15.16 20.93
C ALA A 249 -8.38 16.30 21.94
N ASP A 250 -7.13 16.59 22.30
CA ASP A 250 -6.75 17.68 23.20
C ASP A 250 -7.12 19.07 22.64
N ASN A 251 -7.17 19.20 21.31
CA ASN A 251 -7.63 20.40 20.63
C ASN A 251 -9.15 20.43 20.39
N GLY A 252 -9.90 19.47 20.96
CA GLY A 252 -11.36 19.44 20.95
C GLY A 252 -11.99 18.80 19.71
N TYR A 253 -11.20 18.13 18.87
CA TYR A 253 -11.73 17.43 17.69
C TYR A 253 -12.32 16.06 18.06
N GLN A 254 -13.47 15.73 17.48
CA GLN A 254 -13.97 14.35 17.51
C GLN A 254 -13.39 13.60 16.31
N VAL A 255 -12.60 12.57 16.58
CA VAL A 255 -11.87 11.81 15.56
C VAL A 255 -12.29 10.35 15.58
N LEU A 256 -12.72 9.85 14.42
CA LEU A 256 -12.85 8.42 14.17
C LEU A 256 -11.61 7.94 13.43
N ASP A 257 -10.85 7.06 14.06
CA ASP A 257 -9.70 6.41 13.46
C ASP A 257 -10.14 5.22 12.59
N MET A 258 -9.80 5.27 11.32
CA MET A 258 -10.14 4.28 10.29
C MET A 258 -8.89 3.66 9.66
N THR A 259 -7.72 3.84 10.28
CA THR A 259 -6.45 3.37 9.75
C THR A 259 -6.40 1.85 9.58
N ASP A 260 -7.17 1.07 10.35
CA ASP A 260 -7.27 -0.39 10.21
C ASP A 260 -8.58 -0.83 9.52
N ASN A 261 -9.33 0.11 8.95
CA ASN A 261 -10.61 -0.18 8.30
C ASN A 261 -10.41 -0.43 6.80
N GLU A 262 -10.46 -1.70 6.40
CA GLU A 262 -10.31 -2.12 4.99
C GLU A 262 -11.33 -1.47 4.06
N THR A 263 -12.58 -1.27 4.51
CA THR A 263 -13.60 -0.62 3.68
C THR A 263 -13.28 0.86 3.48
N ALA A 264 -12.73 1.54 4.49
CA ALA A 264 -12.30 2.92 4.35
C ALA A 264 -11.12 3.05 3.38
N LYS A 265 -10.13 2.15 3.52
CA LYS A 265 -8.92 2.07 2.69
C LYS A 265 -9.20 1.75 1.22
N LEU A 266 -10.13 0.82 0.95
CA LEU A 266 -10.37 0.32 -0.41
C LEU A 266 -11.52 1.02 -1.12
N HIS A 267 -12.50 1.56 -0.37
CA HIS A 267 -13.73 2.11 -0.93
C HIS A 267 -13.99 3.54 -0.52
N PHE A 268 -14.16 3.84 0.78
CA PHE A 268 -14.68 5.15 1.18
C PHE A 268 -13.79 6.30 0.74
N ARG A 269 -12.47 6.14 0.76
CA ARG A 269 -11.53 7.17 0.27
C ARG A 269 -11.74 7.57 -1.20
N HIS A 270 -12.46 6.77 -1.99
CA HIS A 270 -12.84 7.05 -3.37
C HIS A 270 -14.30 7.49 -3.54
N MET A 271 -15.08 7.53 -2.46
CA MET A 271 -16.52 7.76 -2.49
C MET A 271 -16.95 9.02 -1.71
N VAL A 272 -16.06 9.64 -0.94
CA VAL A 272 -16.36 10.92 -0.27
C VAL A 272 -16.58 11.99 -1.34
N GLY A 273 -17.77 12.57 -1.39
CA GLY A 273 -18.05 13.67 -2.34
C GLY A 273 -19.49 13.91 -2.77
N GLY A 274 -20.46 13.02 -2.46
CA GLY A 274 -21.83 12.97 -3.05
C GLY A 274 -22.71 14.25 -3.10
N HIS A 275 -24.03 14.12 -3.20
CA HIS A 275 -24.89 15.29 -3.45
C HIS A 275 -25.09 16.17 -2.21
N ALA A 276 -25.02 17.49 -2.39
CA ALA A 276 -25.33 18.48 -1.36
C ALA A 276 -26.62 19.28 -1.64
N GLY A 277 -27.12 19.29 -2.88
CA GLY A 277 -28.36 20.00 -3.24
C GLY A 277 -28.25 21.52 -3.17
N LEU A 278 -27.04 22.06 -3.38
CA LEU A 278 -26.75 23.49 -3.28
C LEU A 278 -26.95 24.16 -4.65
N ALA A 279 -27.75 25.23 -4.68
CA ALA A 279 -28.07 25.93 -5.93
C ALA A 279 -26.98 26.90 -6.38
N ASP A 280 -26.29 27.53 -5.42
CA ASP A 280 -25.34 28.63 -5.57
C ASP A 280 -23.87 28.18 -5.42
N GLU A 281 -23.61 26.87 -5.41
CA GLU A 281 -22.25 26.32 -5.41
C GLU A 281 -21.57 26.52 -6.77
N ARG A 282 -20.35 27.08 -6.73
CA ARG A 282 -19.44 27.22 -7.88
C ARG A 282 -18.27 26.26 -7.71
N LEU A 283 -18.04 25.43 -8.73
CA LEU A 283 -16.98 24.43 -8.75
C LEU A 283 -15.74 24.95 -9.49
N PHE A 284 -14.56 24.67 -8.92
CA PHE A 284 -13.26 25.03 -9.46
C PHE A 284 -12.27 23.88 -9.30
N ARG A 285 -11.40 23.72 -10.30
CA ARG A 285 -10.26 22.81 -10.27
C ARG A 285 -8.98 23.61 -10.14
N PHE A 286 -8.19 23.33 -9.11
CA PHE A 286 -6.91 23.96 -8.85
C PHE A 286 -5.74 22.99 -9.01
N ARG A 287 -4.60 23.51 -9.45
CA ARG A 287 -3.31 22.81 -9.44
C ARG A 287 -2.22 23.70 -8.86
N PHE A 288 -1.37 23.12 -8.03
CA PHE A 288 -0.20 23.80 -7.46
C PHE A 288 0.96 22.82 -7.23
N PRO A 289 2.21 23.30 -7.22
CA PRO A 289 3.37 22.47 -6.89
C PRO A 289 3.21 21.84 -5.50
N GLU A 290 3.42 20.53 -5.42
CA GLU A 290 3.32 19.81 -4.15
C GLU A 290 4.56 20.09 -3.28
N ARG A 291 4.34 20.49 -2.03
CA ARG A 291 5.39 20.74 -1.03
C ARG A 291 4.80 20.64 0.38
N PRO A 292 5.59 20.36 1.42
CA PRO A 292 5.09 20.35 2.80
C PRO A 292 4.32 21.63 3.13
N GLY A 293 3.06 21.48 3.55
CA GLY A 293 2.15 22.60 3.87
C GLY A 293 1.47 23.26 2.67
N ALA A 294 1.58 22.73 1.44
CA ALA A 294 0.94 23.30 0.26
C ALA A 294 -0.58 23.40 0.40
N LEU A 295 -1.23 22.36 0.93
CA LEU A 295 -2.67 22.36 1.20
C LEU A 295 -3.07 23.48 2.18
N LEU A 296 -2.33 23.65 3.28
CA LEU A 296 -2.57 24.72 4.24
C LEU A 296 -2.41 26.08 3.56
N GLY A 297 -1.33 26.29 2.81
CA GLY A 297 -1.11 27.52 2.06
C GLY A 297 -2.22 27.84 1.06
N PHE A 298 -2.81 26.83 0.43
CA PHE A 298 -3.97 26.98 -0.45
C PHE A 298 -5.21 27.41 0.34
N LEU A 299 -5.52 26.74 1.45
CA LEU A 299 -6.62 27.12 2.35
C LEU A 299 -6.44 28.53 2.95
N GLU A 300 -5.20 28.97 3.19
CA GLU A 300 -4.89 30.32 3.67
C GLU A 300 -5.05 31.40 2.60
N ALA A 301 -4.91 31.02 1.33
CA ALA A 301 -5.09 31.94 0.21
C ALA A 301 -6.57 32.13 -0.15
N ILE A 302 -7.43 31.16 0.17
CA ILE A 302 -8.88 31.31 0.06
C ILE A 302 -9.36 32.35 1.06
N ARG A 303 -10.21 33.27 0.61
CA ARG A 303 -10.80 34.29 1.46
C ARG A 303 -11.64 33.65 2.59
N PRO A 304 -11.48 34.10 3.85
CA PRO A 304 -12.10 33.46 5.01
C PRO A 304 -13.62 33.63 5.05
N ASP A 305 -14.20 34.50 4.24
CA ASP A 305 -15.64 34.73 4.11
C ASP A 305 -16.29 33.88 3.00
N TRP A 306 -15.50 33.13 2.21
CA TRP A 306 -16.05 32.20 1.24
C TRP A 306 -16.32 30.85 1.89
N ASN A 307 -17.53 30.35 1.70
CA ASN A 307 -17.92 29.06 2.25
C ASN A 307 -17.43 27.95 1.32
N ILE A 308 -16.67 26.99 1.85
CA ILE A 308 -16.21 25.81 1.10
C ILE A 308 -17.27 24.71 1.29
N THR A 309 -17.86 24.25 0.20
CA THR A 309 -18.98 23.28 0.19
C THR A 309 -18.61 21.92 -0.42
N LEU A 310 -17.46 21.86 -1.10
CA LEU A 310 -16.81 20.63 -1.54
C LEU A 310 -15.31 20.84 -1.48
N PHE A 311 -14.59 19.84 -1.00
CA PHE A 311 -13.14 19.83 -1.06
C PHE A 311 -12.67 18.42 -1.35
N HIS A 312 -11.91 18.21 -2.43
CA HIS A 312 -11.31 16.94 -2.74
C HIS A 312 -9.85 17.15 -3.13
N TYR A 313 -8.95 16.68 -2.28
CA TYR A 313 -7.51 16.76 -2.45
C TYR A 313 -6.87 15.41 -2.23
N ARG A 314 -5.98 15.03 -3.16
CA ARG A 314 -5.13 13.84 -3.03
C ARG A 314 -3.72 14.15 -3.54
N SER A 315 -2.72 13.74 -2.76
CA SER A 315 -1.30 13.91 -3.05
C SER A 315 -0.67 12.56 -3.41
N HIS A 316 -0.76 12.15 -4.68
CA HIS A 316 -0.24 10.86 -5.18
C HIS A 316 1.25 10.87 -5.54
N GLY A 317 2.09 11.57 -4.78
CA GLY A 317 3.51 11.72 -5.15
C GLY A 317 3.74 12.38 -6.52
N ALA A 318 2.69 13.00 -7.08
CA ALA A 318 2.78 13.77 -8.31
C ALA A 318 3.47 15.11 -8.01
N ALA A 319 4.18 15.68 -8.99
CA ALA A 319 4.80 16.99 -8.84
C ALA A 319 3.80 18.13 -8.55
N TYR A 320 2.49 17.87 -8.71
CA TYR A 320 1.42 18.84 -8.51
C TYR A 320 0.32 18.27 -7.63
N GLY A 321 -0.03 19.00 -6.56
CA GLY A 321 -1.29 18.82 -5.84
C GLY A 321 -2.46 19.21 -6.74
N ARG A 322 -3.51 18.40 -6.73
CA ARG A 322 -4.76 18.67 -7.46
C ARG A 322 -5.88 18.79 -6.45
N VAL A 323 -6.61 19.89 -6.53
CA VAL A 323 -7.76 20.14 -5.67
C VAL A 323 -8.97 20.39 -6.55
N LEU A 324 -10.09 19.76 -6.22
CA LEU A 324 -11.41 20.16 -6.67
C LEU A 324 -12.12 20.82 -5.50
N VAL A 325 -12.59 22.06 -5.67
CA VAL A 325 -13.25 22.84 -4.61
C VAL A 325 -14.58 23.37 -5.11
N GLY A 326 -15.63 23.14 -4.33
CA GLY A 326 -16.91 23.83 -4.44
C GLY A 326 -16.95 24.96 -3.42
N MET A 327 -17.34 26.15 -3.85
CA MET A 327 -17.43 27.34 -3.00
C MET A 327 -18.72 28.12 -3.26
N GLN A 328 -19.31 28.67 -2.21
CA GLN A 328 -20.31 29.73 -2.32
C GLN A 328 -19.59 31.07 -2.18
N VAL A 329 -19.52 31.80 -3.29
CA VAL A 329 -18.86 33.11 -3.38
C VAL A 329 -19.95 34.18 -3.57
N PRO A 330 -20.05 35.19 -2.70
CA PRO A 330 -21.01 36.28 -2.88
C PRO A 330 -20.84 36.98 -4.22
N GLU A 331 -21.93 37.39 -4.87
CA GLU A 331 -21.89 38.11 -6.16
C GLU A 331 -21.04 39.41 -6.09
N THR A 332 -20.97 40.03 -4.91
CA THR A 332 -20.15 41.23 -4.67
C THR A 332 -18.65 40.98 -4.74
N ASP A 333 -18.20 39.73 -4.66
CA ASP A 333 -16.80 39.34 -4.60
C ASP A 333 -16.23 38.84 -5.94
N GLU A 334 -16.96 38.99 -7.05
CA GLU A 334 -16.52 38.47 -8.37
C GLU A 334 -15.12 38.98 -8.77
N ALA A 335 -14.82 40.25 -8.51
CA ALA A 335 -13.50 40.82 -8.79
C ALA A 335 -12.39 40.18 -7.94
N ALA A 336 -12.69 39.86 -6.67
CA ALA A 336 -11.73 39.21 -5.78
C ALA A 336 -11.53 37.73 -6.14
N LEU A 337 -12.59 37.06 -6.62
CA LEU A 337 -12.50 35.71 -7.17
C LEU A 337 -11.62 35.68 -8.42
N GLN A 338 -11.83 36.60 -9.35
CA GLN A 338 -11.03 36.67 -10.55
C GLN A 338 -9.54 36.92 -10.23
N ASP A 339 -9.26 37.84 -9.30
CA ASP A 339 -7.89 38.09 -8.84
C ASP A 339 -7.25 36.85 -8.17
N PHE A 340 -8.01 36.10 -7.37
CA PHE A 340 -7.54 34.85 -6.78
C PHE A 340 -7.19 33.80 -7.84
N LEU A 341 -7.99 33.68 -8.89
CA LEU A 341 -7.75 32.74 -10.00
C LEU A 341 -6.54 33.14 -10.86
N ASP A 342 -6.37 34.44 -11.14
CA ASP A 342 -5.33 34.93 -12.05
C ASP A 342 -3.99 35.15 -11.35
N ASN A 343 -4.01 35.65 -10.11
CA ASN A 343 -2.82 36.15 -9.40
C ASN A 343 -2.54 35.43 -8.08
N GLY A 344 -3.40 34.49 -7.64
CA GLY A 344 -3.22 33.77 -6.38
C GLY A 344 -2.04 32.81 -6.34
N GLY A 345 -1.34 32.59 -7.46
CA GLY A 345 -0.26 31.59 -7.56
C GLY A 345 -0.76 30.14 -7.66
N TYR A 346 -2.07 29.96 -7.83
CA TYR A 346 -2.76 28.70 -8.03
C TYR A 346 -3.43 28.70 -9.40
N HIS A 347 -3.21 27.68 -10.21
CA HIS A 347 -3.88 27.59 -11.51
C HIS A 347 -5.30 27.05 -11.31
N GLY A 348 -6.27 27.96 -11.24
CA GLY A 348 -7.69 27.65 -11.08
C GLY A 348 -8.44 27.67 -12.41
N GLU A 349 -9.26 26.65 -12.65
CA GLU A 349 -10.16 26.57 -13.81
C GLU A 349 -11.61 26.37 -13.32
N PRO A 350 -12.58 27.14 -13.82
CA PRO A 350 -13.98 26.94 -13.47
C PRO A 350 -14.51 25.63 -14.09
N GLU A 351 -15.24 24.86 -13.28
CA GLU A 351 -15.84 23.56 -13.65
C GLU A 351 -17.33 23.53 -13.30
N THR A 352 -17.95 24.68 -13.02
CA THR A 352 -19.34 24.78 -12.54
C THR A 352 -20.35 24.25 -13.56
N ASP A 353 -20.07 24.42 -14.86
CA ASP A 353 -20.93 23.93 -15.96
C ASP A 353 -20.55 22.51 -16.44
N ASN A 354 -19.73 21.79 -15.67
CA ASN A 354 -19.31 20.44 -16.03
C ASN A 354 -20.48 19.46 -15.87
N ALA A 355 -20.87 18.79 -16.96
CA ALA A 355 -21.99 17.83 -16.97
C ALA A 355 -21.83 16.68 -15.96
N ALA A 356 -20.59 16.27 -15.65
CA ALA A 356 -20.34 15.24 -14.63
C ALA A 356 -20.62 15.76 -13.21
N TYR A 357 -20.30 17.02 -12.93
CA TYR A 357 -20.62 17.67 -11.66
C TYR A 357 -22.13 17.80 -11.48
N GLU A 358 -22.85 18.27 -12.51
CA GLU A 358 -24.31 18.39 -12.49
C GLU A 358 -25.00 17.04 -12.22
N LEU A 359 -24.52 15.96 -12.84
CA LEU A 359 -25.14 14.64 -12.71
C LEU A 359 -24.81 13.91 -11.39
N LEU A 360 -23.58 14.04 -10.88
CA LEU A 360 -23.05 13.16 -9.82
C LEU A 360 -22.81 13.83 -8.47
N LEU A 361 -22.78 15.16 -8.43
CA LEU A 361 -22.37 15.91 -7.23
C LEU A 361 -23.31 17.06 -6.86
N ARG A 362 -24.00 17.70 -7.82
CA ARG A 362 -24.82 18.88 -7.54
C ARG A 362 -26.08 18.56 -6.74
#